data_AF-Q064F6-F1
#
_entry.id   AF-Q064F6-F1
#
_cell.length_a   1.000
_cell.length_b   1.000
_cell.length_c   1.000
_cell.angle_alpha   90.00
_cell.angle_beta   90.00
_cell.angle_gamma   90.00
#
_symmetry.space_group_name_H-M   'P 1'
#
loop_
_entity.id
_entity.type
_entity.pdbx_description
1 polymer ?
#
loop_
_entity_poly.entity_id
_entity_poly.type
_entity_poly.pdbx_seq_one_letter_code
_entity_poly.pdbx_strand_id
1 'polypeptide(L)'
;MNVTLPSRTLLLLALAAPLQAAPTYVPWPSQGVLKTLQKEAFLCSLNNSPDQCERARQGADELMDHPRLPAICKDVLWRLVKESRVAATNSFQRRDAIDQPARRLIGVCSEPIKPSKKPALTRT
;
A
#
# COMPACT_ATOMS: atom_id res chain seq x y z
N MET A 1 29.89 -52.20 -2.33
CA MET A 1 28.72 -52.39 -1.47
C MET A 1 27.56 -51.65 -2.12
N ASN A 2 26.62 -52.36 -2.76
CA ASN A 2 25.48 -51.74 -3.44
C ASN A 2 24.39 -51.46 -2.42
N VAL A 3 24.13 -50.18 -2.13
CA VAL A 3 23.07 -49.76 -1.21
C VAL A 3 21.75 -49.75 -1.99
N THR A 4 20.94 -50.78 -1.81
CA THR A 4 19.55 -50.81 -2.27
C THR A 4 18.69 -49.98 -1.32
N LEU A 5 18.43 -48.71 -1.67
CA LEU A 5 17.50 -47.87 -0.89
C LEU A 5 16.07 -48.40 -1.02
N PRO A 6 15.35 -48.65 0.08
CA PRO A 6 13.98 -49.14 0.02
C PRO A 6 13.04 -48.06 -0.52
N SER A 7 12.27 -48.40 -1.56
CA SER A 7 11.37 -47.49 -2.28
C SER A 7 10.32 -46.79 -1.40
N ARG A 8 10.02 -47.35 -0.22
CA ARG A 8 9.11 -46.74 0.77
C ARG A 8 9.64 -45.44 1.37
N THR A 9 10.96 -45.31 1.52
CA THR A 9 11.60 -44.11 2.08
C THR A 9 11.53 -42.93 1.11
N LEU A 10 11.62 -43.19 -0.21
CA LEU A 10 11.49 -42.16 -1.25
C LEU A 10 10.08 -41.56 -1.31
N LEU A 11 9.05 -42.36 -1.05
CA LEU A 11 7.65 -41.90 -1.08
C LEU A 11 7.33 -40.93 0.09
N LEU A 12 7.94 -41.13 1.25
CA LEU A 12 7.79 -40.25 2.42
C LEU A 12 8.48 -38.89 2.23
N LEU A 13 9.60 -38.83 1.50
CA LEU A 13 10.26 -37.56 1.16
C LEU A 13 9.47 -36.72 0.13
N ALA A 14 8.72 -37.36 -0.77
CA ALA A 14 7.89 -36.66 -1.76
C ALA A 14 6.70 -35.93 -1.13
N LEU A 15 6.15 -36.44 -0.02
CA LEU A 15 5.05 -35.80 0.74
C LEU A 15 5.51 -34.63 1.62
N ALA A 16 6.82 -34.52 1.89
CA ALA A 16 7.39 -33.43 2.68
C ALA A 16 7.84 -32.23 1.83
N ALA A 17 7.65 -32.28 0.51
CA ALA A 17 7.97 -31.15 -0.36
C ALA A 17 6.99 -29.99 -0.09
N PRO A 18 7.47 -28.78 0.22
CA PRO A 18 6.60 -27.63 0.40
C PRO A 18 5.91 -27.31 -0.93
N LEU A 19 4.57 -27.42 -0.96
CA LEU A 19 3.80 -26.88 -2.07
C LEU A 19 3.98 -25.36 -2.06
N GLN A 20 4.77 -24.84 -3.00
CA GLN A 20 4.80 -23.41 -3.27
C GLN A 20 3.50 -23.03 -3.96
N ALA A 21 2.56 -22.47 -3.20
CA ALA A 21 1.39 -21.82 -3.77
C ALA A 21 1.85 -20.65 -4.66
N ALA A 22 1.36 -20.60 -5.89
CA ALA A 22 1.61 -19.46 -6.76
C ALA A 22 1.07 -18.19 -6.08
N PRO A 23 1.83 -17.07 -6.07
CA PRO A 23 1.38 -15.85 -5.41
C PRO A 23 0.08 -15.36 -6.06
N THR A 24 -0.97 -15.18 -5.27
CA THR A 24 -2.22 -14.59 -5.73
C THR A 24 -1.97 -13.17 -6.23
N TYR A 25 -2.37 -12.88 -7.46
CA TYR A 25 -2.25 -11.54 -8.03
C TYR A 25 -3.10 -10.55 -7.24
N VAL A 26 -2.46 -9.59 -6.56
CA VAL A 26 -3.13 -8.47 -5.89
C VAL A 26 -3.01 -7.23 -6.79
N PRO A 27 -4.09 -6.68 -7.36
CA PRO A 27 -4.01 -5.49 -8.22
C PRO A 27 -3.49 -4.28 -7.44
N TRP A 28 -2.98 -3.27 -8.16
CA TRP A 28 -2.65 -2.00 -7.54
C TRP A 28 -3.94 -1.28 -7.05
N PRO A 29 -3.93 -0.52 -5.94
CA PRO A 29 -5.10 0.26 -5.54
C PRO A 29 -5.53 1.22 -6.64
N SER A 30 -6.83 1.27 -6.92
CA SER A 30 -7.33 2.14 -7.97
C SER A 30 -7.13 3.61 -7.60
N GLN A 31 -7.02 4.48 -8.62
CA GLN A 31 -6.94 5.92 -8.39
C GLN A 31 -8.16 6.45 -7.61
N GLY A 32 -9.33 5.82 -7.78
CA GLY A 32 -10.54 6.16 -7.03
C GLY A 32 -10.39 5.92 -5.54
N VAL A 33 -9.83 4.77 -5.14
CA VAL A 33 -9.54 4.45 -3.73
C VAL A 33 -8.60 5.49 -3.13
N LEU A 34 -7.50 5.80 -3.82
CA LEU A 34 -6.53 6.79 -3.33
C LEU A 34 -7.12 8.21 -3.24
N LYS A 35 -7.96 8.61 -4.20
CA LYS A 35 -8.65 9.92 -4.17
C LYS A 35 -9.66 10.01 -3.04
N THR A 36 -10.40 8.93 -2.77
CA THR A 36 -11.32 8.86 -1.63
C THR A 36 -10.55 9.02 -0.32
N LEU A 37 -9.46 8.27 -0.12
CA LEU A 37 -8.65 8.40 1.08
C LEU A 37 -8.07 9.82 1.23
N GLN A 38 -7.56 10.41 0.15
CA GLN A 38 -7.08 11.79 0.16
C GLN A 38 -8.18 12.77 0.59
N LYS A 39 -9.40 12.62 0.07
CA LYS A 39 -10.54 13.46 0.43
C LYS A 39 -10.92 13.30 1.91
N GLU A 40 -11.02 12.07 2.42
CA GLU A 40 -11.33 11.82 3.83
C GLU A 40 -10.26 12.43 4.76
N ALA A 41 -8.98 12.35 4.39
CA ALA A 41 -7.91 13.00 5.14
C ALA A 41 -8.09 14.53 5.19
N PHE A 42 -8.40 15.17 4.07
CA PHE A 42 -8.69 16.61 4.05
C PHE A 42 -9.95 16.97 4.83
N LEU A 43 -10.98 16.13 4.82
CA LEU A 43 -12.19 16.33 5.64
C LEU A 43 -11.87 16.26 7.14
N CYS A 44 -11.06 15.28 7.57
CA CYS A 44 -10.57 15.21 8.95
C CYS A 44 -9.75 16.45 9.36
N SER A 45 -8.89 16.93 8.47
CA SER A 45 -8.12 18.17 8.67
C SER A 45 -9.06 19.36 8.85
N LEU A 46 -10.03 19.53 7.94
CA LEU A 46 -10.94 20.67 7.96
C LEU A 46 -11.88 20.68 9.17
N ASN A 47 -12.52 19.55 9.46
CA ASN A 47 -13.65 19.50 10.37
C ASN A 47 -13.30 19.01 11.78
N ASN A 48 -12.14 18.37 11.96
CA ASN A 48 -11.72 17.83 13.27
C ASN A 48 -12.81 16.97 13.95
N SER A 49 -13.55 16.20 13.15
CA SER A 49 -14.69 15.39 13.57
C SER A 49 -14.27 13.93 13.77
N PRO A 50 -14.76 13.24 14.81
CA PRO A 50 -14.44 11.83 15.09
C PRO A 50 -14.64 10.93 13.88
N ASP A 51 -15.83 10.96 13.27
CA ASP A 51 -16.19 10.04 12.19
C ASP A 51 -15.31 10.23 10.93
N GLN A 52 -15.00 11.49 10.61
CA GLN A 52 -14.20 11.82 9.43
C GLN A 52 -12.73 11.45 9.62
N CYS A 53 -12.21 11.69 10.81
CA CYS A 53 -10.85 11.30 11.17
C CYS A 53 -10.69 9.78 11.24
N GLU A 54 -11.70 9.08 11.75
CA GLU A 54 -11.67 7.62 11.79
C GLU A 54 -11.73 7.01 10.38
N ARG A 55 -12.58 7.53 9.47
CA ARG A 55 -12.57 7.08 8.07
C ARG A 55 -11.22 7.26 7.38
N ALA A 56 -10.56 8.40 7.61
CA ALA A 56 -9.22 8.62 7.08
C ALA A 56 -8.17 7.65 7.66
N ARG A 57 -8.25 7.36 8.96
CA ARG A 57 -7.36 6.39 9.62
C ARG A 57 -7.56 4.98 9.08
N GLN A 58 -8.81 4.50 9.06
CA GLN A 58 -9.15 3.15 8.61
C GLN A 58 -8.77 2.93 7.16
N GLY A 59 -9.14 3.86 6.27
CA GLY A 59 -8.78 3.75 4.86
C GLY A 59 -7.26 3.78 4.60
N ALA A 60 -6.48 4.47 5.44
CA ALA A 60 -5.03 4.42 5.35
C ALA A 60 -4.45 3.10 5.88
N ASP A 61 -5.00 2.58 6.99
CA ASP A 61 -4.59 1.34 7.63
C ASP A 61 -4.83 0.12 6.73
N GLU A 62 -5.99 0.06 6.06
CA GLU A 62 -6.32 -1.00 5.08
C GLU A 62 -5.28 -1.12 3.94
N LEU A 63 -4.61 -0.02 3.59
CA LEU A 63 -3.59 0.02 2.54
C LEU A 63 -2.17 -0.28 3.05
N MET A 64 -1.91 -0.26 4.36
CA MET A 64 -0.57 -0.45 4.93
C MET A 64 0.04 -1.82 4.58
N ASP A 65 -0.79 -2.86 4.59
CA ASP A 65 -0.36 -4.24 4.31
C ASP A 65 -0.41 -4.58 2.82
N HIS A 66 -0.72 -3.61 1.95
CA HIS A 66 -0.81 -3.86 0.52
C HIS A 66 0.57 -4.25 -0.06
N PRO A 67 0.70 -5.43 -0.70
CA PRO A 67 2.00 -6.00 -1.07
C PRO A 67 2.70 -5.25 -2.22
N ARG A 68 1.94 -4.51 -3.03
CA ARG A 68 2.48 -3.72 -4.15
C ARG A 68 2.89 -2.30 -3.79
N LEU A 69 2.42 -1.77 -2.67
CA LEU A 69 2.71 -0.38 -2.34
C LEU A 69 4.16 -0.23 -1.90
N PRO A 70 4.92 0.72 -2.47
CA PRO A 70 6.31 0.92 -2.12
C PRO A 70 6.43 1.45 -0.69
N ALA A 71 7.60 1.26 -0.06
CA ALA A 71 7.87 1.73 1.31
C ALA A 71 7.53 3.21 1.51
N ILE A 72 7.86 4.07 0.54
CA ILE A 72 7.53 5.51 0.59
C ILE A 72 6.02 5.80 0.64
N CYS A 73 5.20 4.97 -0.03
CA CYS A 73 3.75 5.08 0.08
C CYS A 73 3.29 4.65 1.48
N LYS A 74 3.86 3.56 2.02
CA LYS A 74 3.56 3.10 3.38
C LYS A 74 3.94 4.12 4.44
N ASP A 75 5.03 4.87 4.27
CA ASP A 75 5.38 5.98 5.17
C ASP A 75 4.32 7.09 5.16
N VAL A 76 3.75 7.39 3.99
CA VAL A 76 2.66 8.37 3.86
C VAL A 76 1.38 7.86 4.52
N LEU A 77 1.02 6.59 4.28
CA LEU A 77 -0.14 5.94 4.90
C LEU A 77 0.01 5.89 6.42
N TRP A 78 1.17 5.50 6.94
CA TRP A 78 1.46 5.47 8.36
C TRP A 78 1.32 6.86 9.00
N ARG A 79 1.77 7.92 8.33
CA ARG A 79 1.53 9.30 8.79
C ARG A 79 0.05 9.64 8.84
N LEU A 80 -0.75 9.24 7.85
CA LEU A 80 -2.22 9.44 7.91
C LEU A 80 -2.84 8.67 9.08
N VAL A 81 -2.49 7.39 9.26
CA VAL A 81 -2.92 6.59 10.40
C VAL A 81 -2.53 7.26 11.73
N LYS A 82 -1.35 7.87 11.81
CA LYS A 82 -0.90 8.53 13.04
C LYS A 82 -1.62 9.86 13.28
N GLU A 83 -1.62 10.74 12.29
CA GLU A 83 -1.96 12.17 12.44
C GLU A 83 -3.46 12.48 12.23
N SER A 84 -4.22 11.65 11.50
CA SER A 84 -5.66 11.85 11.28
C SER A 84 -6.51 11.55 12.52
N ARG A 85 -6.27 12.24 13.63
CA ARG A 85 -7.00 12.11 14.90
C ARG A 85 -7.67 13.43 15.26
N VAL A 86 -8.75 13.36 16.01
CA VAL A 86 -9.34 14.55 16.62
C VAL A 86 -8.39 15.16 17.66
N ALA A 87 -8.41 16.49 17.78
CA ALA A 87 -7.73 17.21 18.85
C ALA A 87 -8.69 18.19 19.51
N ALA A 88 -8.33 18.67 20.71
CA ALA A 88 -9.12 19.69 21.41
C ALA A 88 -9.29 20.99 20.58
N THR A 89 -8.26 21.36 19.81
CA THR A 89 -8.28 22.55 18.94
C THR A 89 -7.86 22.17 17.52
N ASN A 90 -8.59 22.65 16.52
CA ASN A 90 -8.22 22.44 15.12
C ASN A 90 -7.13 23.43 14.65
N SER A 91 -5.93 23.30 15.23
CA SER A 91 -4.81 24.21 14.95
C SER A 91 -4.27 24.05 13.53
N PHE A 92 -3.62 25.10 13.02
CA PHE A 92 -2.93 25.05 11.74
C PHE A 92 -1.90 23.91 11.69
N GLN A 93 -1.12 23.73 12.76
CA GLN A 93 -0.10 22.67 12.84
C GLN A 93 -0.71 21.28 12.71
N ARG A 94 -1.86 21.03 13.34
CA ARG A 94 -2.60 19.76 13.21
C ARG A 94 -3.04 19.55 11.76
N ARG A 95 -3.66 20.58 11.17
CA ARG A 95 -4.16 20.52 9.79
C ARG A 95 -3.04 20.24 8.81
N ASP A 96 -1.91 20.94 8.94
CA ASP A 96 -0.74 20.73 8.07
C ASP A 96 -0.14 19.33 8.25
N ALA A 97 -0.07 18.79 9.48
CA ALA A 97 0.39 17.43 9.73
C ALA A 97 -0.44 16.34 8.99
N ILE A 98 -1.73 16.61 8.74
CA ILE A 98 -2.64 15.73 7.96
C ILE A 98 -2.56 16.05 6.46
N ASP A 99 -2.56 17.34 6.10
CA ASP A 99 -2.59 17.79 4.70
C ASP A 99 -1.30 17.40 3.96
N GLN A 100 -0.14 17.47 4.61
CA GLN A 100 1.16 17.14 4.02
C GLN A 100 1.24 15.69 3.47
N PRO A 101 0.92 14.64 4.26
CA PRO A 101 0.84 13.28 3.71
C PRO A 101 -0.33 13.13 2.72
N ALA A 102 -1.50 13.75 2.95
CA ALA A 102 -2.65 13.65 2.04
C ALA A 102 -2.34 14.16 0.62
N ARG A 103 -1.63 15.29 0.50
CA ARG A 103 -1.20 15.85 -0.81
C ARG A 103 -0.26 14.92 -1.56
N ARG A 104 0.60 14.19 -0.85
CA ARG A 104 1.58 13.27 -1.46
C ARG A 104 0.97 11.96 -1.92
N LEU A 105 -0.14 11.53 -1.30
CA LEU A 105 -0.73 10.21 -1.47
C LEU A 105 -0.81 9.75 -2.94
N ILE A 106 -1.43 10.53 -3.83
CA ILE A 106 -1.58 10.15 -5.24
C ILE A 106 -0.23 9.99 -5.93
N GLY A 107 0.71 10.92 -5.71
CA GLY A 107 2.00 10.92 -6.39
C GLY A 107 2.91 9.76 -5.98
N VAL A 108 2.83 9.32 -4.71
CA VAL A 108 3.67 8.24 -4.19
C VAL A 108 3.02 6.86 -4.25
N CYS A 109 1.69 6.78 -4.19
CA CYS A 109 0.97 5.52 -4.08
C CYS A 109 0.31 5.05 -5.37
N SER A 110 0.34 5.84 -6.45
CA SER A 110 -0.22 5.39 -7.75
C SER A 110 0.72 4.40 -8.44
N GLU A 111 0.15 3.56 -9.32
CA GLU A 111 0.91 2.61 -10.11
C GLU A 111 1.93 3.36 -11.00
N PRO A 112 3.22 2.95 -11.01
CA PRO A 112 4.21 3.56 -11.88
C PRO A 112 3.84 3.38 -13.35
N ILE A 113 3.65 4.49 -14.07
CA ILE A 113 3.48 4.46 -15.52
C ILE A 113 4.85 4.15 -16.13
N LYS A 114 5.02 2.98 -16.74
CA LYS A 114 6.23 2.67 -17.51
C LYS A 114 6.29 3.63 -18.71
N PRO A 115 7.37 4.42 -18.88
CA PRO A 115 7.48 5.28 -20.05
C PRO A 115 7.50 4.40 -21.31
N SER A 116 6.56 4.65 -22.22
CA SER A 116 6.64 4.10 -23.57
C SER A 116 7.98 4.50 -24.18
N LYS A 117 8.75 3.54 -24.70
CA LYS A 117 9.95 3.85 -25.49
C LYS A 117 9.56 4.86 -26.57
N LYS A 118 10.08 6.08 -26.49
CA LYS A 118 9.95 7.05 -27.58
C LYS A 118 10.60 6.41 -28.81
N PRO A 119 9.97 6.44 -30.01
CA PRO A 119 10.64 6.04 -31.23
C PRO A 119 11.95 6.83 -31.35
N ALA A 120 13.05 6.15 -31.66
CA ALA A 120 14.32 6.81 -31.91
C ALA A 120 14.10 7.85 -33.02
N LEU A 121 14.53 9.09 -32.78
CA LEU A 121 14.45 10.16 -33.75
C LEU A 121 15.39 9.78 -34.92
N THR A 122 14.83 9.26 -36.02
CA THR A 122 15.61 9.01 -37.23
C THR A 122 16.00 10.36 -37.82
N ARG A 123 17.26 10.74 -37.65
CA ARG A 123 17.84 11.93 -38.29
C ARG A 123 18.06 11.59 -39.77
N THR A 124 17.19 12.08 -40.64
CA THR A 124 17.36 12.12 -42.10
C THR A 124 18.31 13.24 -42.50
#